data_AF-A0A3N5NSL9-F1
#
_entry.id   AF-A0A3N5NSL9-F1
#
_cell.length_a   1.000
_cell.length_b   1.000
_cell.length_c   1.000
_cell.angle_alpha   90.00
_cell.angle_beta   90.00
_cell.angle_gamma   90.00
#
_symmetry.space_group_name_H-M   'P 1'
#
loop_
_entity.id
_entity.type
_entity.pdbx_description
1 polymer ?
#
loop_
_entity_poly.entity_id
_entity_poly.type
_entity_poly.pdbx_seq_one_letter_code
_entity_poly.pdbx_strand_id
1 'polypeptide(L)'
;QAYLYTGLFITGHDAMHRSVSRVKWINNTVGYISVFLFAGMSYRRLIRNHWDHHRYPGTGRDPDFYEKSQNFFAWWFTFLRRYTTLFQIVAMAVIFNILQYIAGFSVPSLVVFWITPAFIATFQLFYFGTYIPHRKPHTGEMGKHRARTLRRNHLWAMLSCYFFGYHYEHHAFPGKPWWKLYRVKNQSIPVNDH
;
A
#
# COMPACT_ATOMS: atom_id res chain seq x y z
N GLN A 1 -16.33 5.46 2.98
CA GLN A 1 -15.80 4.08 3.07
C GLN A 1 -14.41 3.92 2.45
N ALA A 2 -14.12 4.41 1.23
CA ALA A 2 -12.80 4.19 0.60
C ALA A 2 -11.61 4.63 1.48
N TYR A 3 -11.73 5.79 2.14
CA TYR A 3 -10.73 6.29 3.09
C TYR A 3 -10.43 5.30 4.24
N LEU A 4 -11.41 4.54 4.71
CA LEU A 4 -11.23 3.53 5.76
C LEU A 4 -10.52 2.29 5.21
N TYR A 5 -10.82 1.88 3.98
CA TYR A 5 -10.07 0.81 3.29
C TYR A 5 -8.60 1.19 3.11
N THR A 6 -8.33 2.40 2.65
CA THR A 6 -6.96 2.90 2.57
C THR A 6 -6.29 2.88 3.95
N GLY A 7 -7.01 3.26 5.00
CA GLY A 7 -6.53 3.15 6.38
C GLY A 7 -6.21 1.72 6.82
N LEU A 8 -7.03 0.72 6.43
CA LEU A 8 -6.74 -0.69 6.67
C LEU A 8 -5.41 -1.10 6.02
N PHE A 9 -5.20 -0.76 4.75
CA PHE A 9 -3.94 -1.10 4.09
C PHE A 9 -2.75 -0.40 4.75
N ILE A 10 -2.85 0.91 5.00
CA ILE A 10 -1.78 1.71 5.61
C ILE A 10 -1.42 1.16 7.01
N THR A 11 -2.42 0.74 7.79
CA THR A 11 -2.19 0.08 9.09
C THR A 11 -1.46 -1.25 8.91
N GLY A 12 -1.89 -2.07 7.95
CA GLY A 12 -1.23 -3.34 7.63
C GLY A 12 0.21 -3.15 7.14
N HIS A 13 0.45 -2.11 6.35
CA HIS A 13 1.75 -1.69 5.87
C HIS A 13 2.67 -1.23 7.01
N ASP A 14 2.21 -0.35 7.90
CA ASP A 14 3.00 0.11 9.06
C ASP A 14 3.36 -1.06 9.99
N ALA A 15 2.47 -2.05 10.11
CA ALA A 15 2.77 -3.31 10.80
C ALA A 15 3.91 -4.10 10.14
N MET A 16 4.06 -4.08 8.80
CA MET A 16 5.18 -4.71 8.09
C MET A 16 6.53 -4.08 8.49
N HIS A 17 6.52 -2.78 8.80
CA HIS A 17 7.68 -2.01 9.29
C HIS A 17 7.89 -2.06 10.80
N ARG A 18 7.06 -2.79 11.53
CA ARG A 18 7.09 -2.85 13.01
C ARG A 18 6.82 -1.50 13.68
N SER A 19 6.13 -0.57 13.01
CA SER A 19 5.90 0.79 13.54
C SER A 19 4.64 0.91 14.40
N VAL A 20 3.75 -0.10 14.40
CA VAL A 20 2.52 -0.12 15.21
C VAL A 20 2.81 -0.35 16.70
N SER A 21 3.76 -1.22 17.01
CA SER A 21 4.14 -1.55 18.41
C SER A 21 5.61 -1.95 18.50
N ARG A 22 6.21 -1.81 19.68
CA ARG A 22 7.55 -2.37 19.96
C ARG A 22 7.54 -3.90 20.03
N VAL A 23 6.36 -4.52 20.21
CA VAL A 23 6.21 -5.96 20.36
C VAL A 23 5.92 -6.61 19.01
N LYS A 24 6.77 -7.57 18.61
CA LYS A 24 6.73 -8.21 17.29
C LYS A 24 5.39 -8.87 16.96
N TRP A 25 4.83 -9.65 17.89
CA TRP A 25 3.60 -10.39 17.64
C TRP A 25 2.39 -9.48 17.44
N ILE A 26 2.33 -8.35 18.17
CA ILE A 26 1.25 -7.36 18.01
C ILE A 26 1.22 -6.81 16.59
N ASN A 27 2.37 -6.42 16.04
CA ASN A 27 2.46 -5.96 14.65
C ASN A 27 1.99 -7.03 13.68
N ASN A 28 2.42 -8.29 13.86
CA ASN A 28 1.97 -9.37 12.99
C ASN A 28 0.44 -9.50 13.04
N THR A 29 -0.15 -9.58 14.24
CA THR A 29 -1.60 -9.73 14.42
C THR A 29 -2.38 -8.59 13.78
N VAL A 30 -2.00 -7.34 14.06
CA VAL A 30 -2.61 -6.15 13.43
C VAL A 30 -2.47 -6.23 11.92
N GLY A 31 -1.27 -6.54 11.43
CA GLY A 31 -0.99 -6.70 10.01
C GLY A 31 -1.87 -7.73 9.32
N TYR A 32 -1.99 -8.94 9.89
CA TYR A 32 -2.86 -10.00 9.38
C TYR A 32 -4.32 -9.56 9.32
N ILE A 33 -4.84 -9.00 10.41
CA ILE A 33 -6.24 -8.56 10.48
C ILE A 33 -6.50 -7.46 9.46
N SER A 34 -5.65 -6.42 9.43
CA SER A 34 -5.84 -5.26 8.55
C SER A 34 -5.86 -5.64 7.07
N VAL A 35 -4.90 -6.43 6.59
CA VAL A 35 -4.83 -6.79 5.17
C VAL A 35 -5.86 -7.87 4.78
N PHE A 36 -6.26 -8.72 5.74
CA PHE A 36 -7.37 -9.64 5.55
C PHE A 36 -8.70 -8.89 5.41
N LEU A 37 -8.98 -7.90 6.27
CA LEU A 37 -10.18 -7.07 6.18
C LEU A 37 -10.21 -6.19 4.93
N PHE A 38 -9.04 -5.80 4.42
CA PHE A 38 -8.95 -5.01 3.19
C PHE A 38 -9.48 -5.76 1.96
N ALA A 39 -8.99 -6.98 1.70
CA ALA A 39 -9.39 -7.77 0.52
C ALA A 39 -8.98 -9.26 0.64
N GLY A 40 -9.01 -9.83 1.84
CA GLY A 40 -8.58 -11.21 2.08
C GLY A 40 -7.09 -11.43 1.82
N MET A 41 -6.25 -10.40 1.97
CA MET A 41 -4.86 -10.48 1.53
C MET A 41 -3.98 -11.34 2.44
N SER A 42 -2.96 -11.97 1.83
CA SER A 42 -1.96 -12.72 2.59
C SER A 42 -0.89 -11.78 3.11
N TYR A 43 -0.89 -11.54 4.42
CA TYR A 43 0.15 -10.71 5.07
C TYR A 43 1.56 -11.24 4.81
N ARG A 44 1.77 -12.56 4.79
CA ARG A 44 3.08 -13.17 4.53
C ARG A 44 3.61 -12.85 3.13
N ARG A 45 2.74 -12.86 2.12
CA ARG A 45 3.12 -12.50 0.75
C ARG A 45 3.37 -11.01 0.65
N LEU A 46 2.47 -10.20 1.22
CA LEU A 46 2.60 -8.75 1.20
C LEU A 46 3.89 -8.28 1.85
N ILE A 47 4.23 -8.73 3.07
CA ILE A 47 5.46 -8.30 3.74
C ILE A 47 6.71 -8.68 2.94
N ARG A 48 6.74 -9.85 2.30
CA ARG A 48 7.87 -10.26 1.44
C ARG A 48 8.00 -9.32 0.25
N ASN A 49 6.92 -9.15 -0.51
CA ASN A 49 6.91 -8.27 -1.67
C ASN A 49 7.26 -6.83 -1.29
N HIS A 50 6.76 -6.36 -0.16
CA HIS A 50 7.03 -5.03 0.38
C HIS A 50 8.52 -4.84 0.66
N TRP A 51 9.20 -5.81 1.29
CA TRP A 51 10.65 -5.73 1.49
C TRP A 51 11.44 -5.83 0.18
N ASP A 52 10.98 -6.62 -0.80
CA ASP A 52 11.59 -6.64 -2.14
C ASP A 52 11.47 -5.28 -2.84
N HIS A 53 10.33 -4.60 -2.67
CA HIS A 53 10.11 -3.23 -3.14
C HIS A 53 11.10 -2.23 -2.53
N HIS A 54 11.33 -2.29 -1.20
CA HIS A 54 12.34 -1.45 -0.54
C HIS A 54 13.77 -1.75 -0.98
N ARG A 55 14.08 -3.02 -1.25
CA ARG A 55 15.45 -3.46 -1.55
C ARG A 55 15.86 -3.19 -2.99
N TYR A 56 14.92 -3.31 -3.92
CA TYR A 56 15.21 -3.22 -5.36
C TYR A 56 14.33 -2.20 -6.10
N PRO A 57 14.01 -1.03 -5.53
CA PRO A 57 12.96 -0.15 -6.04
C PRO A 57 13.22 0.22 -7.49
N GLY A 58 12.16 0.26 -8.31
CA GLY A 58 12.28 0.68 -9.71
C GLY A 58 13.17 -0.21 -10.59
N THR A 59 13.39 -1.48 -10.21
CA THR A 59 14.07 -2.50 -11.03
C THR A 59 13.10 -3.62 -11.41
N GLY A 60 13.50 -4.54 -12.30
CA GLY A 60 12.71 -5.74 -12.59
C GLY A 60 12.50 -6.70 -11.39
N ARG A 61 13.23 -6.54 -10.27
CA ARG A 61 13.02 -7.31 -9.04
C ARG A 61 11.99 -6.69 -8.08
N ASP A 62 11.60 -5.44 -8.32
CA ASP A 62 10.56 -4.77 -7.54
C ASP A 62 9.17 -5.30 -7.98
N PRO A 63 8.43 -5.98 -7.09
CA PRO A 63 7.12 -6.54 -7.44
C PRO A 63 6.09 -5.45 -7.74
N ASP A 64 6.33 -4.21 -7.32
CA ASP A 64 5.44 -3.08 -7.56
C ASP A 64 5.80 -2.35 -8.85
N PHE A 65 7.01 -2.53 -9.38
CA PHE A 65 7.47 -1.84 -10.58
C PHE A 65 7.13 -2.60 -11.87
N TYR A 66 6.67 -1.86 -12.89
CA TYR A 66 6.48 -2.40 -14.23
C TYR A 66 7.59 -1.93 -15.17
N GLU A 67 8.60 -2.78 -15.35
CA GLU A 67 9.80 -2.45 -16.11
C GLU A 67 9.53 -2.29 -17.61
N LYS A 68 8.55 -3.04 -18.16
CA LYS A 68 8.30 -3.13 -19.59
C LYS A 68 7.68 -1.87 -20.20
N SER A 69 6.96 -1.06 -19.42
CA SER A 69 6.29 0.15 -19.94
C SER A 69 5.99 1.15 -18.83
N GLN A 70 5.89 2.44 -19.21
CA GLN A 70 5.39 3.51 -18.34
C GLN A 70 3.91 3.83 -18.59
N ASN A 71 3.23 3.04 -19.44
CA ASN A 71 1.79 3.17 -19.62
C ASN A 71 1.06 2.88 -18.30
N PHE A 72 0.28 3.86 -17.84
CA PHE A 72 -0.43 3.82 -16.57
C PHE A 72 -1.33 2.59 -16.42
N PHE A 73 -2.18 2.32 -17.42
CA PHE A 73 -3.16 1.25 -17.35
C PHE A 73 -2.52 -0.14 -17.41
N ALA A 74 -1.49 -0.32 -18.25
CA ALA A 74 -0.75 -1.57 -18.33
C ALA A 74 -0.05 -1.91 -17.00
N TRP A 75 0.54 -0.89 -16.35
CA TRP A 75 1.15 -1.06 -15.04
C TRP A 75 0.11 -1.35 -13.97
N TRP A 76 -0.97 -0.57 -13.90
CA TRP A 76 -2.05 -0.78 -12.93
C TRP A 76 -2.66 -2.18 -13.02
N PHE A 77 -2.95 -2.66 -14.23
CA PHE A 77 -3.46 -4.02 -14.43
C PHE A 77 -2.44 -5.10 -14.00
N THR A 78 -1.16 -4.88 -14.30
CA THR A 78 -0.08 -5.78 -13.87
C THR A 78 0.01 -5.83 -12.34
N PHE A 79 -0.09 -4.66 -11.68
CA PHE A 79 -0.13 -4.56 -10.22
C PHE A 79 -1.30 -5.34 -9.63
N LEU A 80 -2.52 -5.12 -10.14
CA LEU A 80 -3.71 -5.86 -9.71
C LEU A 80 -3.51 -7.39 -9.86
N ARG A 81 -3.02 -7.87 -11.01
CA ARG A 81 -2.75 -9.29 -11.22
C ARG A 81 -1.70 -9.87 -10.26
N ARG A 82 -0.69 -9.09 -9.86
CA ARG A 82 0.37 -9.54 -8.94
C ARG A 82 -0.11 -9.68 -7.50
N TYR A 83 -1.15 -8.94 -7.11
CA TYR A 83 -1.63 -8.92 -5.72
C TYR A 83 -2.99 -9.59 -5.52
N THR A 84 -3.78 -9.72 -6.58
CA THR A 84 -5.06 -10.44 -6.57
C THR A 84 -4.84 -11.92 -6.91
N THR A 85 -5.26 -12.80 -6.00
CA THR A 85 -5.17 -14.26 -6.15
C THR A 85 -6.55 -14.87 -6.38
N LEU A 86 -6.61 -16.04 -7.01
CA LEU A 86 -7.86 -16.77 -7.17
C LEU A 86 -8.51 -17.10 -5.82
N PHE A 87 -7.70 -17.43 -4.81
CA PHE A 87 -8.19 -17.69 -3.45
C PHE A 87 -8.91 -16.47 -2.86
N GLN A 88 -8.35 -15.26 -3.01
CA GLN A 88 -9.02 -14.04 -2.56
C GLN A 88 -10.34 -13.81 -3.28
N ILE A 89 -10.37 -14.01 -4.60
CA ILE A 89 -11.59 -13.84 -5.40
C ILE A 89 -12.68 -14.81 -4.91
N VAL A 90 -12.33 -16.08 -4.70
CA VAL A 90 -13.27 -17.10 -4.18
C VAL A 90 -13.71 -16.75 -2.76
N ALA A 91 -12.80 -16.37 -1.87
CA ALA A 91 -13.13 -15.97 -0.50
C ALA A 91 -14.07 -14.76 -0.46
N MET A 92 -13.80 -13.74 -1.28
CA MET A 92 -14.67 -12.57 -1.41
C MET A 92 -16.03 -12.94 -2.00
N ALA A 93 -16.09 -13.85 -2.98
CA ALA A 93 -17.36 -14.33 -3.52
C ALA A 93 -18.18 -15.09 -2.46
N VAL A 94 -17.55 -15.95 -1.65
CA VAL A 94 -18.23 -16.65 -0.55
C VAL A 94 -18.75 -15.64 0.49
N ILE A 95 -17.93 -14.69 0.92
CA ILE A 95 -18.33 -13.65 1.87
C ILE A 95 -19.47 -12.80 1.30
N PHE A 96 -19.40 -12.44 0.01
CA PHE A 96 -20.48 -11.71 -0.67
C PHE A 96 -21.81 -12.45 -0.55
N ASN A 97 -21.83 -13.74 -0.88
CA ASN A 97 -23.04 -14.56 -0.84
C ASN A 97 -23.56 -14.73 0.60
N ILE A 98 -22.68 -14.92 1.58
CA ILE A 98 -23.07 -14.96 3.00
C ILE A 98 -23.73 -13.63 3.40
N LEU A 99 -23.11 -12.50 3.07
CA LEU A 99 -23.65 -11.19 3.42
C LEU A 99 -24.99 -10.92 2.73
N GLN A 100 -25.14 -11.33 1.47
CA GLN A 100 -26.39 -11.14 0.74
C GLN A 100 -27.51 -12.05 1.26
N TYR A 101 -27.27 -13.36 1.29
CA TYR A 101 -28.33 -14.36 1.48
C TYR A 101 -28.56 -14.72 2.94
N ILE A 102 -27.54 -14.60 3.80
CA ILE A 102 -27.66 -14.94 5.24
C ILE A 102 -27.85 -13.68 6.06
N ALA A 103 -27.02 -12.65 5.85
CA ALA A 103 -27.15 -11.39 6.61
C ALA A 103 -28.18 -10.42 6.01
N GLY A 104 -28.74 -10.74 4.83
CA GLY A 104 -29.83 -9.98 4.21
C GLY A 104 -29.43 -8.63 3.62
N PHE A 105 -28.14 -8.38 3.37
CA PHE A 105 -27.70 -7.12 2.76
C PHE A 105 -28.07 -7.06 1.27
N SER A 106 -28.59 -5.90 0.84
CA SER A 106 -28.89 -5.68 -0.57
C SER A 106 -27.60 -5.65 -1.42
N VAL A 107 -27.70 -6.14 -2.67
CA VAL A 107 -26.58 -6.07 -3.63
C VAL A 107 -26.07 -4.64 -3.81
N PRO A 108 -26.91 -3.60 -3.98
CA PRO A 108 -26.44 -2.22 -4.05
C PRO A 108 -25.63 -1.79 -2.82
N SER A 109 -26.03 -2.18 -1.60
CA SER A 109 -25.28 -1.87 -0.38
C SER A 109 -23.89 -2.51 -0.40
N LEU A 110 -23.78 -3.78 -0.80
CA LEU A 110 -22.50 -4.47 -0.91
C LEU A 110 -21.60 -3.84 -1.98
N VAL A 111 -22.16 -3.46 -3.12
CA VAL A 111 -21.40 -2.79 -4.18
C VAL A 111 -20.87 -1.43 -3.71
N VAL A 112 -21.72 -0.59 -3.12
CA VAL A 112 -21.39 0.80 -2.75
C VAL A 112 -20.51 0.90 -1.51
N PHE A 113 -20.73 0.05 -0.50
CA PHE A 113 -20.04 0.16 0.80
C PHE A 113 -18.92 -0.86 1.00
N TRP A 114 -18.86 -1.93 0.20
CA TRP A 114 -17.83 -2.97 0.34
C TRP A 114 -16.91 -3.06 -0.89
N ILE A 115 -17.45 -3.35 -2.07
CA ILE A 115 -16.63 -3.60 -3.28
C ILE A 115 -16.00 -2.31 -3.83
N THR A 116 -16.82 -1.29 -4.07
CA THR A 116 -16.36 -0.02 -4.68
C THR A 116 -15.30 0.67 -3.82
N PRO A 117 -15.46 0.78 -2.49
CA PRO A 117 -14.45 1.34 -1.61
C PRO A 117 -13.11 0.61 -1.63
N ALA A 118 -13.12 -0.73 -1.64
CA ALA A 118 -11.90 -1.54 -1.72
C ALA A 118 -11.15 -1.31 -3.04
N PHE A 119 -11.90 -1.20 -4.14
CA PHE A 119 -11.33 -0.93 -5.45
C PHE A 119 -10.73 0.47 -5.55
N ILE A 120 -11.43 1.50 -5.06
CA ILE A 120 -10.92 2.88 -5.00
C ILE A 120 -9.67 2.95 -4.13
N ALA A 121 -9.65 2.29 -2.97
CA ALA A 121 -8.48 2.25 -2.11
C ALA A 121 -7.29 1.57 -2.80
N THR A 122 -7.51 0.46 -3.51
CA THR A 122 -6.47 -0.21 -4.30
C THR A 122 -5.90 0.70 -5.39
N PHE A 123 -6.77 1.42 -6.10
CA PHE A 123 -6.35 2.42 -7.08
C PHE A 123 -5.54 3.55 -6.44
N GLN A 124 -5.99 4.06 -5.29
CA GLN A 124 -5.32 5.12 -4.55
C GLN A 124 -3.91 4.69 -4.10
N LEU A 125 -3.77 3.48 -3.56
CA LEU A 125 -2.50 2.88 -3.16
C LEU A 125 -1.55 2.75 -4.35
N PHE A 126 -2.03 2.20 -5.46
CA PHE A 126 -1.23 2.11 -6.67
C PHE A 126 -0.79 3.49 -7.17
N TYR A 127 -1.70 4.46 -7.23
CA TYR A 127 -1.39 5.76 -7.80
C TYR A 127 -0.37 6.53 -6.95
N PHE A 128 -0.62 6.65 -5.64
CA PHE A 128 0.20 7.48 -4.74
C PHE A 128 1.38 6.73 -4.13
N GLY A 129 1.30 5.42 -3.98
CA GLY A 129 2.34 4.58 -3.38
C GLY A 129 3.24 3.86 -4.38
N THR A 130 2.83 3.74 -5.65
CA THR A 130 3.60 2.98 -6.65
C THR A 130 3.90 3.82 -7.89
N TYR A 131 2.88 4.26 -8.62
CA TYR A 131 3.04 4.86 -9.94
C TYR A 131 3.74 6.21 -9.88
N ILE A 132 3.19 7.18 -9.14
CA ILE A 132 3.79 8.53 -9.06
C ILE A 132 5.19 8.51 -8.43
N PRO A 133 5.43 7.80 -7.32
CA PRO A 133 6.75 7.77 -6.72
C PRO A 133 7.81 7.14 -7.62
N HIS A 134 7.50 6.05 -8.33
CA HIS A 134 8.51 5.22 -8.98
C HIS A 134 8.56 5.30 -10.50
N ARG A 135 7.61 5.98 -11.17
CA ARG A 135 7.66 6.12 -12.65
C ARG A 135 8.94 6.82 -13.12
N LYS A 136 9.42 6.42 -14.29
CA LYS A 136 10.53 7.04 -15.02
C LYS A 136 10.12 8.44 -15.56
N PRO A 137 11.08 9.33 -15.86
CA PRO A 137 12.52 9.18 -15.65
C PRO A 137 12.89 9.27 -14.16
N HIS A 138 13.86 8.47 -13.73
CA HIS A 138 14.44 8.61 -12.39
C HIS A 138 15.47 9.73 -12.41
N THR A 139 15.42 10.62 -11.42
CA THR A 139 16.32 11.77 -11.29
C THR A 139 17.33 11.55 -10.17
N GLY A 140 18.40 12.35 -10.13
CA GLY A 140 19.41 12.26 -9.07
C GLY A 140 18.84 12.47 -7.66
N GLU A 141 17.83 13.34 -7.53
CA GLU A 141 17.13 13.60 -6.24
C GLU A 141 16.42 12.36 -5.67
N MET A 142 16.02 11.41 -6.51
CA MET A 142 15.33 10.19 -6.08
C MET A 142 16.31 9.18 -5.44
N GLY A 143 17.62 9.36 -5.65
CA GLY A 143 18.69 8.55 -5.05
C GLY A 143 18.53 7.03 -5.25
N LYS A 144 19.05 6.26 -4.28
CA LYS A 144 18.95 4.78 -4.27
C LYS A 144 17.52 4.26 -4.19
N HIS A 145 16.61 5.05 -3.62
CA HIS A 145 15.22 4.67 -3.38
C HIS A 145 14.36 4.79 -4.64
N ARG A 146 14.82 5.51 -5.67
CA ARG A 146 14.09 5.75 -6.93
C ARG A 146 12.62 6.11 -6.67
N ALA A 147 12.40 6.93 -5.64
CA ALA A 147 11.10 7.34 -5.16
C ALA A 147 11.01 8.88 -5.13
N ARG A 148 9.87 9.43 -5.54
CA ARG A 148 9.53 10.84 -5.33
C ARG A 148 8.87 11.03 -3.97
N THR A 149 8.76 12.28 -3.57
CA THR A 149 8.06 12.69 -2.36
C THR A 149 7.10 13.84 -2.62
N LEU A 150 5.99 13.86 -1.87
CA LEU A 150 5.03 14.93 -1.88
C LEU A 150 5.63 16.22 -1.31
N ARG A 151 5.26 17.36 -1.91
CA ARG A 151 5.50 18.69 -1.30
C ARG A 151 4.76 18.78 0.04
N ARG A 152 5.26 19.60 0.98
CA ARG A 152 4.64 19.72 2.31
C ARG A 152 3.23 20.28 2.18
N ASN A 153 2.24 19.42 2.38
CA ASN A 153 0.82 19.77 2.45
C ASN A 153 0.10 18.68 3.26
N HIS A 154 -0.27 18.97 4.51
CA HIS A 154 -0.83 17.95 5.40
C HIS A 154 -2.24 17.50 4.99
N LEU A 155 -3.06 18.43 4.49
CA LEU A 155 -4.41 18.11 4.03
C LEU A 155 -4.35 17.15 2.85
N TRP A 156 -3.54 17.49 1.83
CA TRP A 156 -3.37 16.64 0.67
C TRP A 156 -2.67 15.33 1.01
N ALA A 157 -1.66 15.35 1.89
CA ALA A 157 -1.02 14.13 2.38
C ALA A 157 -2.03 13.17 3.00
N MET A 158 -2.92 13.67 3.87
CA MET A 158 -3.96 12.85 4.51
C MET A 158 -4.94 12.28 3.49
N LEU A 159 -5.51 13.13 2.64
CA LEU A 159 -6.56 12.74 1.69
C LEU A 159 -6.05 11.87 0.55
N SER A 160 -4.80 12.06 0.11
CA SER A 160 -4.23 11.30 -1.01
C SER A 160 -3.92 9.87 -0.65
N CYS A 161 -3.33 9.59 0.53
CA CYS A 161 -3.08 8.23 1.02
C CYS A 161 -2.42 8.24 2.41
N TYR A 162 -2.97 8.92 3.43
CA TYR A 162 -2.39 8.93 4.79
C TYR A 162 -0.89 9.23 4.83
N PHE A 163 -0.44 10.31 4.20
CA PHE A 163 0.98 10.72 4.15
C PHE A 163 1.90 9.74 3.41
N PHE A 164 1.40 8.66 2.81
CA PHE A 164 2.21 7.73 2.03
C PHE A 164 2.85 8.39 0.80
N GLY A 165 2.31 9.51 0.33
CA GLY A 165 2.95 10.35 -0.69
C GLY A 165 4.33 10.91 -0.29
N TYR A 166 4.70 10.93 0.99
CA TYR A 166 6.09 11.14 1.44
C TYR A 166 6.91 9.85 1.26
N HIS A 167 6.87 9.29 0.04
CA HIS A 167 7.30 7.92 -0.23
C HIS A 167 8.83 7.79 -0.21
N TYR A 168 9.56 8.83 -0.62
CA TYR A 168 11.00 8.86 -0.41
C TYR A 168 11.35 8.76 1.07
N GLU A 169 10.71 9.55 1.93
CA GLU A 169 10.93 9.52 3.38
C GLU A 169 10.55 8.17 3.97
N HIS A 170 9.50 7.55 3.45
CA HIS A 170 9.11 6.20 3.81
C HIS A 170 10.21 5.17 3.51
N HIS A 171 10.79 5.23 2.31
CA HIS A 171 11.90 4.37 1.91
C HIS A 171 13.19 4.63 2.71
N ALA A 172 13.47 5.91 3.01
CA ALA A 172 14.66 6.33 3.75
C ALA A 172 14.56 6.02 5.26
N PHE A 173 13.35 6.03 5.81
CA PHE A 173 13.08 5.82 7.24
C PHE A 173 11.91 4.85 7.45
N PRO A 174 12.05 3.56 7.08
CA PRO A 174 10.94 2.59 7.06
C PRO A 174 10.24 2.43 8.41
N GLY A 175 10.97 2.55 9.53
CA GLY A 175 10.38 2.47 10.88
C GLY A 175 9.57 3.70 11.31
N LYS A 176 9.46 4.75 10.49
CA LYS A 176 8.64 5.94 10.82
C LYS A 176 7.19 5.66 10.42
N PRO A 177 6.23 5.76 11.35
CA PRO A 177 4.83 5.57 11.03
C PRO A 177 4.32 6.68 10.11
N TRP A 178 3.27 6.39 9.34
CA TRP A 178 2.78 7.25 8.27
C TRP A 178 2.51 8.70 8.73
N TRP A 179 1.93 8.89 9.92
CA TRP A 179 1.57 10.20 10.47
C TRP A 179 2.78 11.04 10.93
N LYS A 180 4.00 10.48 10.89
CA LYS A 180 5.24 11.19 11.26
C LYS A 180 6.21 11.36 10.08
N LEU A 181 5.89 10.87 8.88
CA LEU A 181 6.78 10.96 7.71
C LEU A 181 7.17 12.41 7.37
N TYR A 182 6.24 13.36 7.52
CA TYR A 182 6.52 14.78 7.27
C TYR A 182 7.65 15.36 8.13
N ARG A 183 7.92 14.78 9.31
CA ARG A 183 8.94 15.24 10.25
C ARG A 183 10.36 14.89 9.80
N VAL A 184 10.51 13.83 9.01
CA VAL A 184 11.81 13.37 8.49
C VAL A 184 12.11 13.92 7.09
N LYS A 185 11.18 14.68 6.52
CA LYS A 185 11.43 15.40 5.27
C LYS A 185 12.60 16.38 5.44
N ASN A 186 13.58 16.28 4.54
CA ASN A 186 14.85 17.02 4.52
C ASN A 186 15.86 16.61 5.61
N GLN A 187 15.63 15.50 6.33
CA GLN A 187 16.67 14.93 7.18
C GLN A 187 17.67 14.15 6.31
N SER A 188 18.96 14.25 6.62
CA SER A 188 19.98 13.39 6.02
C SER A 188 19.75 11.93 6.44
N ILE A 189 19.97 11.00 5.49
CA ILE A 189 19.89 9.56 5.78
C ILE A 189 21.08 9.20 6.68
N PRO A 190 20.88 8.51 7.81
CA PRO A 190 21.98 7.98 8.61
C PRO A 190 22.85 7.06 7.75
N VAL A 191 24.16 7.24 7.80
CA VAL A 191 25.14 6.53 6.94
C VAL A 191 25.18 5.01 7.18
N ASN A 192 24.52 4.49 8.24
CA ASN A 192 24.79 3.16 8.78
C ASN A 192 23.66 2.11 8.68
N ASP A 193 22.54 2.36 8.01
CA ASP A 193 21.51 1.32 7.83
C ASP A 193 21.62 0.67 6.42
N HIS A 194 22.37 -0.44 6.36
CA HIS A 194 22.46 -1.39 5.25
C HIS A 194 21.80 -2.72 5.59
#